data_AF-A0A369BVI9-F1
#
_entry.id   AF-A0A369BVI9-F1
#
_cell.length_a   1.000
_cell.length_b   1.000
_cell.length_c   1.000
_cell.angle_alpha   90.00
_cell.angle_beta   90.00
_cell.angle_gamma   90.00
#
_symmetry.space_group_name_H-M   'P 1'
#
loop_
_entity.id
_entity.type
_entity.pdbx_description
1 polymer ?
#
loop_
_entity_poly.entity_id
_entity_poly.type
_entity_poly.pdbx_seq_one_letter_code
_entity_poly.pdbx_strand_id
1 'polypeptide(L)'
;MYGIGSLVILLSAGLLLQPPAAVAADGRDGEFLYGFLAGRYQLVGKGPESTATYAGRVTLARGDSGLVVTREIGGRSVTGSARVETAGENVEVLRIRFAEAGVEYEETCLIGSDLDNYARLTCHLYRPGVRTDAPGLEALFIDPGGR
;
A
#
# COMPACT_ATOMS: atom_id res chain seq x y z
N MET A 1 -28.10 -11.46 76.00
CA MET A 1 -28.60 -11.00 74.69
C MET A 1 -28.14 -9.54 74.55
N TYR A 2 -26.95 -9.31 73.99
CA TYR A 2 -26.30 -7.99 73.94
C TYR A 2 -26.46 -7.39 72.54
N GLY A 3 -26.98 -6.16 72.49
CA GLY A 3 -27.23 -5.40 71.27
C GLY A 3 -26.04 -4.51 70.87
N ILE A 4 -25.67 -4.61 69.60
CA ILE A 4 -25.49 -3.55 68.58
C ILE A 4 -25.41 -2.11 69.14
N GLY A 5 -24.45 -1.24 68.81
CA GLY A 5 -23.36 -1.22 67.84
C GLY A 5 -22.95 0.24 67.58
N SER A 6 -21.81 0.45 66.92
CA SER A 6 -21.48 1.54 65.98
C SER A 6 -19.97 1.74 65.93
N LEU A 7 -19.33 1.08 64.95
CA LEU A 7 -17.96 1.38 64.55
C LEU A 7 -18.04 2.23 63.28
N VAL A 8 -17.52 3.44 63.38
CA VAL A 8 -17.33 4.38 62.26
C VAL A 8 -16.17 3.87 61.40
N ILE A 9 -16.43 3.59 60.12
CA ILE A 9 -15.37 3.31 59.15
C ILE A 9 -15.38 4.43 58.10
N LEU A 10 -14.37 5.29 58.18
CA LEU A 10 -14.02 6.27 57.16
C LEU A 10 -13.49 5.52 55.91
N LEU A 11 -14.28 5.45 54.84
CA LEU A 11 -13.80 5.00 53.54
C LEU A 11 -13.03 6.14 52.86
N SER A 12 -11.72 5.98 52.76
CA SER A 12 -10.89 6.69 51.77
C SER A 12 -10.28 5.65 50.84
N ALA A 13 -10.84 5.51 49.64
CA ALA A 13 -10.29 4.65 48.59
C ALA A 13 -9.89 5.55 47.40
N GLY A 14 -8.59 5.57 47.14
CA GLY A 14 -7.92 6.44 46.18
C GLY A 14 -8.42 6.24 44.74
N LEU A 15 -8.52 7.37 44.04
CA LEU A 15 -8.79 7.44 42.61
C LEU A 15 -7.57 6.90 41.85
N LEU A 16 -7.67 5.68 41.33
CA LEU A 16 -6.67 5.05 40.48
C LEU A 16 -6.61 5.80 39.14
N LEU A 17 -5.61 6.65 38.96
CA LEU A 17 -5.25 7.22 37.66
C LEU A 17 -4.69 6.09 36.81
N GLN A 18 -5.50 5.51 35.93
CA GLN A 18 -5.00 4.56 34.94
C GLN A 18 -4.35 5.34 33.79
N PRO A 19 -3.11 5.01 33.40
CA PRO A 19 -2.50 5.59 32.22
C PRO A 19 -3.30 5.17 30.97
N PRO A 20 -3.44 6.03 29.97
CA PRO A 20 -4.09 5.65 28.71
C PRO A 20 -3.28 4.52 28.09
N ALA A 21 -3.97 3.43 27.74
CA ALA A 21 -3.39 2.36 26.95
C ALA A 21 -2.98 2.94 25.59
N ALA A 22 -1.67 3.00 25.33
CA ALA A 22 -1.16 3.25 24.00
C ALA A 22 -1.56 2.06 23.12
N VAL A 23 -2.46 2.29 22.16
CA VAL A 23 -2.77 1.31 21.13
C VAL A 23 -1.57 1.26 20.19
N ALA A 24 -0.81 0.17 20.22
CA ALA A 24 0.23 -0.07 19.22
C ALA A 24 -0.46 -0.35 17.88
N ALA A 25 -0.13 0.43 16.84
CA ALA A 25 -0.48 0.07 15.47
C ALA A 25 0.21 -1.26 15.13
N ASP A 26 -0.60 -2.30 14.95
CA ASP A 26 -0.16 -3.68 14.84
C ASP A 26 0.58 -3.89 13.51
N GLY A 27 1.71 -4.59 13.50
CA GLY A 27 2.52 -4.88 12.30
C GLY A 27 1.85 -5.83 11.29
N ARG A 28 0.51 -5.93 11.34
CA ARG A 28 -0.35 -6.80 10.53
C ARG A 28 -0.86 -6.12 9.26
N ASP A 29 -0.72 -4.79 9.18
CA ASP A 29 -1.30 -3.99 8.10
C ASP A 29 -0.56 -4.19 6.76
N GLY A 30 0.79 -4.22 6.79
CA GLY A 30 1.59 -4.39 5.56
C GLY A 30 1.45 -5.78 4.91
N GLU A 31 1.36 -6.84 5.72
CA GLU A 31 1.19 -8.21 5.20
C GLU A 31 -0.21 -8.42 4.61
N PHE A 32 -1.24 -7.80 5.21
CA PHE A 32 -2.58 -7.74 4.62
C PHE A 32 -2.55 -7.03 3.26
N LEU A 33 -1.89 -5.87 3.16
CA LEU A 33 -1.80 -5.11 1.92
C LEU A 33 -1.13 -5.90 0.80
N TYR A 34 -0.06 -6.64 1.07
CA TYR A 34 0.55 -7.48 0.04
C TYR A 34 -0.40 -8.60 -0.45
N GLY A 35 -1.33 -9.06 0.38
CA GLY A 35 -2.38 -10.01 -0.03
C GLY A 35 -3.43 -9.33 -0.91
N PHE A 36 -3.86 -8.14 -0.50
CA PHE A 36 -4.81 -7.30 -1.24
C PHE A 36 -4.29 -6.86 -2.63
N LEU A 37 -2.98 -6.61 -2.73
CA LEU A 37 -2.29 -6.16 -3.93
C LEU A 37 -1.80 -7.28 -4.85
N ALA A 38 -1.78 -8.53 -4.40
CA ALA A 38 -1.35 -9.63 -5.24
C ALA A 38 -2.43 -9.95 -6.28
N GLY A 39 -2.07 -9.98 -7.55
CA GLY A 39 -3.04 -10.17 -8.61
C GLY A 39 -2.49 -9.89 -10.01
N ARG A 40 -3.38 -10.07 -10.99
CA ARG A 40 -3.17 -9.64 -12.37
C ARG A 40 -3.96 -8.37 -12.61
N TYR A 41 -3.40 -7.47 -13.39
CA TYR A 41 -3.96 -6.15 -13.64
C TYR A 41 -3.92 -5.84 -15.12
N GLN A 42 -4.99 -5.21 -15.61
CA GLN A 42 -4.98 -4.45 -16.84
C GLN A 42 -4.39 -3.07 -16.55
N LEU A 43 -3.41 -2.67 -17.35
CA LEU A 43 -2.76 -1.37 -17.26
C LEU A 43 -3.21 -0.49 -18.41
N VAL A 44 -3.49 0.77 -18.11
CA VAL A 44 -3.57 1.86 -19.09
C VAL A 44 -2.74 3.03 -18.57
N GLY A 45 -1.96 3.67 -19.44
CA GLY A 45 -1.12 4.77 -19.00
C GLY A 45 -0.42 5.52 -20.11
N LYS A 46 0.50 6.40 -19.70
CA LYS A 46 1.43 7.17 -20.54
C LYS A 46 2.78 7.28 -19.84
N GLY A 47 3.84 7.37 -20.63
CA GLY A 47 5.20 7.50 -20.10
C GLY A 47 5.52 8.91 -19.58
N PRO A 48 6.64 9.08 -18.87
CA PRO A 48 7.17 10.39 -18.50
C PRO A 48 7.43 11.25 -19.75
N GLU A 49 7.17 12.55 -19.66
CA GLU A 49 7.39 13.52 -20.75
C GLU A 49 6.70 13.18 -22.08
N SER A 50 5.69 12.31 -22.05
CA SER A 50 5.02 11.80 -23.25
C SER A 50 3.51 12.01 -23.18
N THR A 51 2.92 12.21 -24.36
CA THR A 51 1.47 12.21 -24.60
C THR A 51 0.98 10.89 -25.19
N ALA A 52 1.89 10.01 -25.62
CA ALA A 52 1.54 8.71 -26.16
C ALA A 52 1.05 7.78 -25.04
N THR A 53 -0.10 7.15 -25.27
CA THR A 53 -0.67 6.19 -24.34
C THR A 53 -0.27 4.77 -24.70
N TYR A 54 -0.30 3.89 -23.70
CA TYR A 54 -0.15 2.46 -23.86
C TYR A 54 -1.12 1.71 -22.96
N ALA A 55 -1.36 0.46 -23.33
CA ALA A 55 -2.04 -0.51 -22.50
C ALA A 55 -1.16 -1.77 -22.38
N GLY A 56 -1.37 -2.52 -21.32
CA GLY A 56 -0.62 -3.74 -21.05
C GLY A 56 -1.18 -4.51 -19.89
N ARG A 57 -0.39 -5.46 -19.39
CA ARG A 57 -0.71 -6.22 -18.19
C ARG A 57 0.38 -6.05 -17.15
N VAL A 58 -0.02 -6.08 -15.89
CA VAL A 58 0.90 -6.14 -14.75
C VAL A 58 0.51 -7.31 -13.87
N THR A 59 1.48 -8.13 -13.49
CA THR A 59 1.30 -9.16 -12.47
C THR A 59 2.09 -8.76 -11.23
N LEU A 60 1.42 -8.73 -10.09
CA LEU A 60 2.01 -8.58 -8.77
C LEU A 60 1.94 -9.93 -8.05
N ALA A 61 3.08 -10.55 -7.82
CA ALA A 61 3.18 -11.85 -7.16
C ALA A 61 3.94 -11.71 -5.83
N ARG A 62 3.59 -12.53 -4.83
CA ARG A 62 4.34 -12.57 -3.56
C ARG A 62 5.79 -12.99 -3.81
N GLY A 63 6.71 -12.25 -3.21
CA GLY A 63 8.12 -12.63 -3.06
C GLY A 63 8.53 -12.58 -1.58
N ASP A 64 9.80 -12.84 -1.30
CA ASP A 64 10.29 -13.01 0.08
C ASP A 64 10.20 -11.75 0.95
N SER A 65 10.23 -10.56 0.34
CA SER A 65 10.28 -9.27 1.06
C SER A 65 9.37 -8.19 0.46
N GLY A 66 8.29 -8.62 -0.20
CA GLY A 66 7.33 -7.75 -0.88
C GLY A 66 6.70 -8.44 -2.08
N LEU A 67 6.55 -7.71 -3.18
CA LEU A 67 5.99 -8.21 -4.42
C LEU A 67 7.04 -8.23 -5.53
N VAL A 68 6.99 -9.25 -6.37
CA VAL A 68 7.63 -9.26 -7.68
C VAL A 68 6.63 -8.67 -8.66
N VAL A 69 7.05 -7.68 -9.44
CA VAL A 69 6.23 -7.11 -10.52
C VAL A 69 6.69 -7.66 -11.86
N THR A 70 5.76 -8.03 -12.73
CA THR A 70 6.02 -8.32 -14.14
C THR A 70 5.11 -7.45 -14.99
N ARG A 71 5.69 -6.59 -15.82
CA ARG A 71 5.00 -5.66 -16.72
C ARG A 71 5.10 -6.19 -18.15
N GLU A 72 3.96 -6.33 -18.83
CA GLU A 72 3.88 -6.79 -20.22
C GLU A 72 3.21 -5.71 -21.08
N ILE A 73 4.03 -4.93 -21.79
CA ILE A 73 3.58 -3.75 -22.55
C ILE A 73 4.18 -3.82 -23.95
N GLY A 74 3.34 -3.74 -24.99
CA GLY A 74 3.79 -3.74 -26.38
C GLY A 74 4.62 -4.97 -26.77
N GLY A 75 4.32 -6.15 -26.22
CA GLY A 75 5.04 -7.40 -26.48
C GLY A 75 6.38 -7.54 -25.75
N ARG A 76 6.77 -6.56 -24.91
CA ARG A 76 7.95 -6.63 -24.05
C ARG A 76 7.53 -7.00 -22.64
N SER A 77 8.33 -7.85 -21.99
CA SER A 77 8.16 -8.22 -20.59
C SER A 77 9.32 -7.68 -19.76
N VAL A 78 9.01 -6.99 -18.67
CA VAL A 78 9.97 -6.40 -17.74
C VAL A 78 9.61 -6.84 -16.32
N THR A 79 10.59 -7.37 -15.60
CA THR A 79 10.44 -7.75 -14.19
C THR A 79 11.08 -6.69 -13.29
N GLY A 80 10.47 -6.48 -12.13
CA GLY A 80 10.97 -5.57 -11.10
C GLY A 80 10.52 -6.00 -9.71
N SER A 81 10.60 -5.06 -8.77
CA SER A 81 10.17 -5.26 -7.39
C SER A 81 9.14 -4.22 -6.99
N ALA A 82 8.27 -4.56 -6.03
CA ALA A 82 7.35 -3.63 -5.43
C ALA A 82 7.23 -3.83 -3.91
N ARG A 83 7.13 -2.72 -3.17
CA ARG A 83 6.97 -2.72 -1.72
C ARG A 83 5.97 -1.66 -1.27
N VAL A 84 5.18 -1.99 -0.24
CA VAL A 84 4.42 -1.00 0.50
C VAL A 84 5.42 -0.14 1.28
N GLU A 85 5.35 1.16 1.08
CA GLU A 85 6.17 2.17 1.74
C GLU A 85 5.28 3.28 2.29
N THR A 86 5.78 4.05 3.24
CA THR A 86 5.08 5.22 3.77
C THR A 86 5.55 6.49 3.06
N ALA A 87 4.62 7.31 2.57
CA ALA A 87 4.88 8.60 1.94
C ALA A 87 4.08 9.74 2.60
N GLY A 88 4.65 10.95 2.61
CA GLY A 88 3.99 12.14 3.17
C GLY A 88 3.61 11.98 4.66
N GLU A 89 2.39 12.39 5.00
CA GLU A 89 1.83 12.29 6.36
C GLU A 89 1.28 10.88 6.66
N ASN A 90 2.12 9.86 6.53
CA ASN A 90 1.81 8.45 6.83
C ASN A 90 0.85 7.75 5.85
N VAL A 91 0.87 8.11 4.57
CA VAL A 91 0.08 7.42 3.54
C VAL A 91 0.84 6.19 3.04
N GLU A 92 0.23 5.02 3.11
CA GLU A 92 0.78 3.80 2.50
C GLU A 92 0.64 3.84 0.99
N VAL A 93 1.74 3.63 0.29
CA VAL A 93 1.84 3.61 -1.17
C VAL A 93 2.52 2.33 -1.62
N LEU A 94 2.15 1.83 -2.80
CA LEU A 94 2.93 0.79 -3.45
C LEU A 94 4.03 1.46 -4.27
N ARG A 95 5.28 1.20 -3.90
CA ARG A 95 6.46 1.65 -4.62
C ARG A 95 6.93 0.55 -5.56
N ILE A 96 6.90 0.80 -6.87
CA ILE A 96 7.34 -0.16 -7.88
C ILE A 96 8.66 0.32 -8.48
N ARG A 97 9.63 -0.57 -8.67
CA ARG A 97 10.94 -0.27 -9.26
C ARG A 97 11.31 -1.32 -10.30
N PHE A 98 11.72 -0.88 -11.48
CA PHE A 98 12.12 -1.74 -12.59
C PHE A 98 13.09 -1.01 -13.52
N ALA A 99 13.80 -1.78 -14.35
CA ALA A 99 14.66 -1.25 -15.40
C ALA A 99 14.13 -1.65 -16.77
N GLU A 100 14.00 -0.70 -17.69
CA GLU A 100 13.66 -0.97 -19.10
C GLU A 100 14.72 -0.33 -20.00
N ALA A 101 15.29 -1.13 -20.92
CA ALA A 101 16.32 -0.68 -21.86
C ALA A 101 17.51 0.05 -21.20
N GLY A 102 17.91 -0.40 -20.01
CA GLY A 102 19.03 0.18 -19.24
C GLY A 102 18.68 1.49 -18.51
N VAL A 103 17.40 1.88 -18.47
CA VAL A 103 16.91 3.04 -17.72
C VAL A 103 16.12 2.55 -16.51
N GLU A 104 16.50 3.05 -15.33
CA GLU A 104 15.78 2.81 -14.09
C GLU A 104 14.53 3.67 -14.00
N TYR A 105 13.45 3.06 -13.54
CA TYR A 105 12.16 3.68 -13.32
C TYR A 105 11.63 3.37 -11.92
N GLU A 106 10.88 4.31 -11.39
CA GLU A 106 10.14 4.17 -10.15
C GLU A 106 8.70 4.65 -10.34
N GLU A 107 7.76 3.93 -9.75
CA GLU A 107 6.36 4.34 -9.64
C GLU A 107 5.98 4.52 -8.18
N THR A 108 5.27 5.61 -7.89
CA THR A 108 4.53 5.76 -6.64
C THR A 108 3.06 5.57 -6.92
N CYS A 109 2.48 4.49 -6.40
CA CYS A 109 1.08 4.15 -6.59
C CYS A 109 0.28 4.39 -5.31
N LEU A 110 -0.80 5.16 -5.43
CA LEU A 110 -1.84 5.18 -4.41
C LEU A 110 -2.57 3.83 -4.41
N ILE A 111 -2.77 3.28 -3.22
CA ILE A 111 -3.52 2.04 -3.01
C ILE A 111 -4.97 2.42 -2.72
N GLY A 112 -5.89 1.99 -3.59
CA GLY A 112 -7.32 2.16 -3.40
C GLY A 112 -8.08 0.85 -3.60
N SER A 113 -9.36 0.86 -3.24
CA SER A 113 -10.31 -0.19 -3.59
C SER A 113 -11.23 0.31 -4.71
N ASP A 114 -11.61 -0.60 -5.62
CA ASP A 114 -12.73 -0.36 -6.53
C ASP A 114 -14.06 -0.83 -5.91
N LEU A 115 -15.17 -0.64 -6.63
CA LEU A 115 -16.54 -0.96 -6.19
C LEU A 115 -16.78 -2.46 -5.96
N ASP A 116 -15.89 -3.31 -6.45
CA ASP A 116 -15.91 -4.76 -6.32
C ASP A 116 -15.03 -5.29 -5.16
N ASN A 117 -14.48 -4.39 -4.35
CA ASN A 117 -13.56 -4.66 -3.24
C ASN A 117 -12.20 -5.23 -3.64
N TYR A 118 -11.79 -5.08 -4.91
CA TYR A 118 -10.43 -5.39 -5.33
C TYR A 118 -9.55 -4.15 -5.40
N ALA A 119 -8.24 -4.36 -5.35
CA ALA A 119 -7.27 -3.29 -5.43
C ALA A 119 -7.33 -2.56 -6.78
N ARG A 120 -7.35 -1.23 -6.73
CA ARG A 120 -7.06 -0.34 -7.84
C ARG A 120 -5.83 0.49 -7.50
N LEU A 121 -4.88 0.54 -8.42
CA LEU A 121 -3.68 1.36 -8.27
C LEU A 121 -3.70 2.51 -9.27
N THR A 122 -3.34 3.70 -8.82
CA THR A 122 -3.10 4.87 -9.67
C THR A 122 -1.73 5.43 -9.35
N CYS A 123 -0.88 5.54 -10.36
CA CYS A 123 0.56 5.69 -10.20
C CYS A 123 1.10 6.89 -10.94
N HIS A 124 2.10 7.53 -10.33
CA HIS A 124 3.04 8.40 -11.02
C HIS A 124 4.30 7.61 -11.36
N LEU A 125 4.68 7.59 -12.63
CA LEU A 125 5.90 6.94 -13.15
C LEU A 125 6.98 8.00 -13.45
N TYR A 126 8.21 7.78 -13.00
CA TYR A 126 9.32 8.70 -13.21
C TYR A 126 10.68 8.00 -13.12
N ARG A 127 11.75 8.74 -13.44
CA ARG A 127 13.13 8.28 -13.23
C ARG A 127 13.60 8.72 -11.84
N PRO A 128 14.14 7.81 -11.01
CA PRO A 128 14.58 8.17 -9.66
C PRO A 128 15.67 9.24 -9.70
N GLY A 129 15.58 10.23 -8.80
CA GLY A 129 16.54 11.33 -8.70
C GLY A 129 16.42 12.40 -9.80
N VAL A 130 15.52 12.25 -10.77
CA VAL A 130 15.28 13.23 -11.84
C VAL A 130 14.00 13.99 -11.56
N ARG A 131 14.10 15.32 -11.40
CA ARG A 131 12.91 16.17 -11.28
C ARG A 131 12.16 16.24 -12.62
N THR A 132 10.85 16.10 -12.58
CA THR A 132 9.95 16.22 -13.74
C THR A 132 8.66 16.89 -13.31
N ASP A 133 8.12 17.76 -14.16
CA ASP A 133 6.79 18.36 -13.99
C ASP A 133 5.73 17.61 -14.84
N ALA A 134 6.14 16.59 -15.60
CA ALA A 134 5.30 15.77 -16.46
C ALA A 134 5.59 14.27 -16.26
N PRO A 135 5.29 13.71 -15.06
CA PRO A 135 5.45 12.29 -14.82
C PRO A 135 4.56 11.47 -15.75
N GLY A 136 4.92 10.19 -15.91
CA GLY A 136 4.02 9.20 -16.46
C GLY A 136 2.83 9.00 -15.53
N LEU A 137 1.70 8.59 -16.11
CA LEU A 137 0.47 8.32 -15.38
C LEU A 137 0.03 6.91 -15.75
N GLU A 138 -0.19 6.07 -14.75
CA GLU A 138 -0.70 4.72 -14.96
C GLU A 138 -1.87 4.43 -14.02
N ALA A 139 -2.81 3.64 -14.50
CA ALA A 139 -3.88 3.05 -13.71
C ALA A 139 -3.90 1.55 -13.94
N LEU A 140 -3.91 0.79 -12.85
CA LEU A 140 -3.95 -0.66 -12.86
C LEU A 140 -5.29 -1.10 -12.26
N PHE A 141 -6.07 -1.77 -13.09
CA PHE A 141 -7.38 -2.33 -12.75
C PHE A 141 -7.22 -3.84 -12.62
N ILE A 142 -7.69 -4.43 -11.52
CA ILE A 142 -7.57 -5.87 -11.36
C ILE A 142 -8.26 -6.61 -12.51
N ASP A 143 -7.66 -7.72 -12.95
CA ASP A 143 -8.24 -8.66 -13.88
C ASP A 143 -8.61 -9.94 -13.10
N PRO A 144 -9.81 -9.98 -12.50
CA PRO A 144 -10.25 -11.11 -11.68
C PRO A 144 -10.52 -12.38 -12.52
N GLY A 145 -10.51 -12.28 -13.85
CA GLY A 145 -11.09 -13.26 -14.75
C GLY A 145 -10.11 -13.91 -15.72
N GLY A 146 -8.79 -13.81 -15.50
CA GLY A 146 -7.77 -14.28 -16.44
C GLY A 146 -7.98 -15.72 -16.95
N ARG A 147 -8.68 -15.84 -18.07
CA ARG A 147 -8.69 -16.99 -18.97
C ARG A 147 -7.74 -16.71 -20.12
#